data_AF-J3GS62-F1
#
_entry.id   AF-J3GS62-F1
#
_cell.length_a   1.000
_cell.length_b   1.000
_cell.length_c   1.000
_cell.angle_alpha   90.00
_cell.angle_beta   90.00
_cell.angle_gamma   90.00
#
_symmetry.space_group_name_H-M   'P 1'
#
loop_
_entity.id
_entity.type
_entity.pdbx_description
1 polymer ?
#
loop_
_entity_poly.entity_id
_entity_poly.type
_entity_poly.pdbx_seq_one_letter_code
_entity_poly.pdbx_strand_id
1 'polypeptide(L)'
;MTFGTFAQIANESLDTMECSRDHLRWLSALGKAIHTDLSTGHGLIAKDLADLAQYLADDHRNNLDDQFSQLNDQLEAIELRA
;
A
#
# COMPACT_ATOMS: atom_id res chain seq x y z
N MET A 1 4.60 15.29 27.61
CA MET A 1 4.86 15.52 26.17
C MET A 1 4.33 14.38 25.29
N THR A 2 3.41 13.55 25.78
CA THR A 2 2.92 12.32 25.12
C THR A 2 1.81 12.54 24.08
N PHE A 3 1.02 13.62 24.19
CA PHE A 3 -0.04 13.93 23.22
C PHE A 3 0.49 14.25 21.81
N GLY A 4 1.70 14.82 21.69
CA GLY A 4 2.30 15.14 20.39
C GLY A 4 2.75 13.90 19.61
N THR A 5 3.24 12.87 20.31
CA THR A 5 3.72 11.63 19.69
C THR A 5 2.58 10.71 19.24
N PHE A 6 1.48 10.62 19.99
CA PHE A 6 0.30 9.88 19.53
C PHE A 6 -0.37 10.51 18.30
N ALA A 7 -0.47 11.85 18.26
CA ALA A 7 -1.00 12.55 17.11
C ALA A 7 -0.14 12.33 15.85
N GLN A 8 1.19 12.28 16.02
CA GLN A 8 2.11 11.98 14.93
C GLN A 8 1.92 10.56 14.39
N ILE A 9 1.90 9.53 15.24
CA ILE A 9 1.65 8.13 14.84
C ILE A 9 0.30 8.02 14.11
N ALA A 10 -0.73 8.68 14.62
CA ALA A 10 -2.05 8.67 13.99
C ALA A 10 -2.03 9.33 12.60
N ASN A 11 -1.31 10.44 12.43
CA ASN A 11 -1.17 11.09 11.13
C ASN A 11 -0.40 10.21 10.15
N GLU A 12 0.74 9.65 10.56
CA GLU A 12 1.53 8.74 9.73
C GLU A 12 0.70 7.51 9.31
N SER A 13 -0.10 6.94 10.22
CA SER A 13 -1.02 5.84 9.92
C SER A 13 -2.08 6.23 8.88
N LEU A 14 -2.66 7.43 8.99
CA LEU A 14 -3.63 7.94 8.02
C LEU A 14 -3.02 8.13 6.63
N ASP A 15 -1.80 8.67 6.57
CA ASP A 15 -1.06 8.85 5.32
C ASP A 15 -0.77 7.49 4.66
N THR A 16 -0.34 6.49 5.43
CA THR A 16 -0.16 5.10 4.97
C THR A 16 -1.46 4.52 4.41
N MET A 17 -2.60 4.73 5.10
CA MET A 17 -3.90 4.24 4.66
C MET A 17 -4.37 4.93 3.37
N GLU A 18 -4.11 6.23 3.20
CA GLU A 18 -4.44 6.96 1.98
C GLU A 18 -3.62 6.42 0.79
N CYS A 19 -2.31 6.26 0.97
CA CYS A 19 -1.43 5.65 -0.03
C CYS A 19 -1.89 4.22 -0.40
N SER A 20 -2.31 3.43 0.59
CA SER A 20 -2.82 2.07 0.37
C SER A 20 -4.11 2.05 -0.46
N ARG A 21 -5.00 3.00 -0.23
CA ARG A 21 -6.23 3.13 -1.02
C ARG A 21 -5.93 3.44 -2.48
N ASP A 22 -4.92 4.27 -2.75
CA ASP A 22 -4.48 4.56 -4.11
C ASP A 22 -3.88 3.34 -4.80
N HIS A 23 -3.05 2.56 -4.10
CA HIS A 23 -2.50 1.30 -4.64
C HIS A 23 -3.61 0.30 -4.99
N LEU A 24 -4.59 0.12 -4.09
CA LEU A 24 -5.75 -0.75 -4.37
C LEU A 24 -6.56 -0.26 -5.57
N ARG A 25 -6.70 1.06 -5.73
CA ARG A 25 -7.36 1.66 -6.91
C ARG A 25 -6.59 1.35 -8.20
N TRP A 26 -5.26 1.46 -8.19
CA TRP A 26 -4.43 1.14 -9.36
C TRP A 26 -4.47 -0.35 -9.70
N LEU A 27 -4.34 -1.24 -8.71
CA LEU A 27 -4.47 -2.69 -8.92
C LEU A 27 -5.85 -3.06 -9.47
N SER A 28 -6.92 -2.42 -8.98
CA SER A 28 -8.27 -2.61 -9.55
C SER A 28 -8.34 -2.15 -11.01
N ALA A 29 -7.72 -1.03 -11.36
CA ALA A 29 -7.68 -0.53 -12.73
C ALA A 29 -6.89 -1.47 -13.65
N LEU A 30 -5.74 -1.99 -13.20
CA LEU A 30 -4.95 -2.98 -13.93
C LEU A 30 -5.73 -4.29 -14.13
N GLY A 31 -6.41 -4.78 -13.10
CA GLY A 31 -7.28 -5.96 -13.21
C GLY A 31 -8.39 -5.78 -14.25
N LYS A 32 -9.00 -4.58 -14.32
CA LYS A 32 -9.97 -4.25 -15.37
C LYS A 32 -9.33 -4.22 -16.76
N ALA A 33 -8.16 -3.61 -16.90
CA ALA A 33 -7.44 -3.54 -18.17
C ALA A 33 -7.06 -4.94 -18.68
N ILE A 34 -6.56 -5.82 -17.81
CA ILE A 34 -6.29 -7.24 -18.11
C ILE A 34 -7.56 -7.93 -18.59
N HIS A 35 -8.66 -7.79 -17.85
CA HIS A 35 -9.93 -8.41 -18.22
C HIS A 35 -10.44 -7.93 -19.58
N THR A 36 -10.36 -6.63 -19.86
CA THR A 36 -10.71 -6.06 -21.16
C THR A 36 -9.79 -6.57 -22.28
N ASP A 37 -8.47 -6.61 -22.07
CA ASP A 37 -7.53 -7.10 -23.08
C ASP A 37 -7.76 -8.59 -23.40
N LEU A 38 -8.02 -9.42 -22.40
CA LEU A 38 -8.36 -10.82 -22.61
C LEU A 38 -9.70 -11.01 -23.32
N SER A 39 -10.67 -10.12 -23.09
CA SER A 39 -12.02 -10.25 -23.66
C SER A 39 -12.13 -9.70 -25.08
N THR A 40 -11.47 -8.58 -25.38
CA THR A 40 -11.63 -7.86 -26.65
C THR A 40 -10.30 -7.51 -27.34
N GLY A 41 -9.19 -7.49 -26.59
CA GLY A 41 -7.84 -7.18 -27.09
C GLY A 41 -7.06 -8.39 -27.61
N HIS A 42 -7.60 -9.61 -27.46
CA HIS A 42 -6.95 -10.88 -27.79
C HIS A 42 -5.73 -11.22 -26.90
N GLY A 43 -5.64 -10.63 -25.71
CA GLY A 43 -4.59 -10.94 -24.74
C GLY A 43 -3.19 -10.44 -25.12
N LEU A 44 -3.11 -9.38 -25.94
CA LEU A 44 -1.84 -8.86 -26.47
C LEU A 44 -0.95 -8.24 -25.38
N ILE A 45 -1.54 -7.64 -24.34
CA ILE A 45 -0.83 -6.93 -23.28
C ILE A 45 -1.16 -7.46 -21.87
N ALA A 46 -2.05 -8.43 -21.76
CA ALA A 46 -2.50 -9.00 -20.49
C ALA A 46 -1.33 -9.50 -19.62
N LYS A 47 -0.30 -10.09 -20.24
CA LYS A 47 0.90 -10.53 -19.52
C LYS A 47 1.67 -9.35 -18.93
N ASP A 48 1.98 -8.34 -19.74
CA ASP A 48 2.74 -7.17 -19.30
C ASP A 48 2.00 -6.40 -18.19
N LEU A 49 0.66 -6.31 -18.30
CA LEU A 49 -0.18 -5.72 -17.27
C LEU A 49 -0.22 -6.54 -15.98
N ALA A 50 -0.20 -7.88 -16.07
CA ALA A 50 -0.14 -8.75 -14.90
C ALA A 50 1.23 -8.66 -14.21
N ASP A 51 2.31 -8.62 -14.97
CA ASP A 51 3.67 -8.43 -14.45
C ASP A 51 3.80 -7.06 -13.74
N LEU A 52 3.21 -6.00 -14.30
CA LEU A 52 3.15 -4.69 -13.65
C LEU A 52 2.29 -4.71 -12.37
N ALA A 53 1.14 -5.38 -12.39
CA ALA A 53 0.29 -5.51 -11.21
C ALA A 53 1.01 -6.25 -10.07
N GLN A 54 1.75 -7.33 -10.40
CA GLN A 54 2.56 -8.06 -9.44
C GLN A 54 3.67 -7.18 -8.86
N TYR A 55 4.42 -6.47 -9.71
CA TYR A 55 5.46 -5.55 -9.27
C TYR A 55 4.94 -4.49 -8.29
N LEU A 56 3.83 -3.83 -8.62
CA LEU A 56 3.22 -2.81 -7.75
C LEU A 56 2.70 -3.40 -6.45
N ALA A 57 2.15 -4.61 -6.47
CA ALA A 57 1.68 -5.27 -5.26
C ALA A 57 2.85 -5.64 -4.33
N ASP A 58 3.95 -6.15 -4.88
CA ASP A 58 5.14 -6.51 -4.11
C ASP A 58 5.85 -5.27 -3.53
N ASP A 59 6.02 -4.24 -4.34
CA ASP A 59 6.62 -2.96 -3.90
C ASP A 59 5.78 -2.32 -2.78
N HIS A 60 4.46 -2.26 -2.97
CA HIS A 60 3.56 -1.73 -1.96
C HIS A 60 3.58 -2.55 -0.68
N ARG A 61 3.60 -3.88 -0.78
CA ARG A 61 3.69 -4.77 0.38
C ARG A 61 4.97 -4.51 1.17
N ASN A 62 6.12 -4.43 0.51
CA ASN A 62 7.39 -4.16 1.18
C ASN A 62 7.35 -2.81 1.90
N ASN A 63 6.83 -1.78 1.22
CA ASN A 63 6.69 -0.45 1.79
C ASN A 63 5.71 -0.41 2.98
N LEU A 64 4.64 -1.22 2.96
CA LEU A 64 3.72 -1.37 4.08
C LEU A 64 4.32 -2.11 5.27
N ASP A 65 5.06 -3.20 5.03
CA ASP A 65 5.73 -3.95 6.09
C ASP A 65 6.76 -3.06 6.82
N ASP A 66 7.50 -2.22 6.08
CA ASP A 66 8.44 -1.24 6.64
C ASP A 66 7.71 -0.17 7.48
N GLN A 67 6.64 0.43 6.96
CA GLN A 67 5.85 1.44 7.69
C GLN A 67 5.19 0.87 8.93
N PHE A 68 4.64 -0.34 8.83
CA PHE A 68 4.02 -1.03 9.97
C PHE A 68 5.04 -1.26 11.08
N SER A 69 6.24 -1.74 10.73
CA SER A 69 7.33 -1.96 11.69
C SER A 69 7.74 -0.64 12.37
N GLN A 70 7.90 0.43 11.60
CA GLN A 70 8.25 1.76 12.14
C GLN A 70 7.18 2.30 13.10
N LEU A 71 5.90 2.23 12.73
CA LEU A 71 4.79 2.69 13.58
C LEU A 71 4.68 1.86 14.87
N ASN A 72 4.91 0.55 14.78
CA ASN A 72 4.93 -0.34 15.94
C ASN A 72 6.07 0.01 16.90
N ASP A 73 7.29 0.20 16.38
CA ASP A 73 8.45 0.61 17.19
C ASP A 73 8.21 1.97 17.87
N GLN A 74 7.59 2.93 17.17
CA GLN A 74 7.22 4.22 17.74
C GLN A 74 6.20 4.06 18.88
N LEU A 75 5.20 3.19 18.70
CA LEU A 75 4.18 2.93 19.72
C LEU A 75 4.80 2.28 20.96
N GLU A 76 5.60 1.24 20.79
CA GLU A 76 6.33 0.56 21.89
C GLU A 76 7.23 1.54 22.66
N ALA A 77 7.92 2.44 21.94
CA ALA A 77 8.76 3.46 22.56
C ALA A 77 7.98 4.47 23.41
N ILE A 78 6.70 4.73 23.08
CA ILE A 78 5.82 5.55 23.90
C ILE A 78 5.34 4.77 25.13
N GLU A 79 4.93 3.52 24.96
CA GLU A 79 4.46 2.67 26.06
C GLU A 79 5.54 2.43 27.12
N LEU A 80 6.80 2.24 26.71
CA LEU A 80 7.94 2.10 27.62
C LEU A 80 8.30 3.39 28.38
N ARG A 81 7.80 4.55 27.92
CA ARG A 81 8.02 5.87 28.55
C ARG A 81 6.85 6.34 29.41
N ALA A 82 5.73 5.62 29.38
CA ALA A 82 4.51 5.93 30.16
C ALA A 82 4.58 5.34 31.57
#